data_AF-A0A117SPN8-F1
#
_entry.id   AF-A0A117SPN8-F1
#
_cell.length_a   1.000
_cell.length_b   1.000
_cell.length_c   1.000
_cell.angle_alpha   90.00
_cell.angle_beta   90.00
_cell.angle_gamma   90.00
#
_symmetry.space_group_name_H-M   'P 1'
#
loop_
_entity.id
_entity.type
_entity.pdbx_description
1 polymer ?
#
loop_
_entity_poly.entity_id
_entity_poly.type
_entity_poly.pdbx_seq_one_letter_code
_entity_poly.pdbx_strand_id
1 'polypeptide(L)'
;MDRNRIKERLELALRPAEKQPTLEEVLEQVSRHGVLRGPVDWVFPAWIIYVEYATQKIAETFQLTEEERSQLLDFRDTLKRLLLEAWIQTKEKLTTLYKAVVEGTYRLEGKRLYAPDGTWMDTKNLIPRILIRGVSASARFPDVLKLPPERLELLQLGWRASDEGEKDSHPVMVTTQPWQVFAWVATRYGELRIDTTSVNLTREGVSVTMRIIARSWRQRRSKVKAISLVADYLRRGEWVPVLTAWLGDGQADRGRILRGKYSLVIAAKEPWRLSNSSGARKALVATGKEVFVKLREVASTYGELLDLLKAHKWIDIKLATDDGFRTAYKQKGRVTVEGFEMHLRLIGGNSGSLLAEHYTRDPEKAHAIADKLKAAGFRPNVIRAGSYYVVYIATTDLLKLAERDGEIRRAIALYLAEKVKNGTPRQREIARKLLQRHSLFLPLNRLAAFSKQHRCVLVNIELNVELGYMWTADDDSHMQINASALKKNLYGRNIAERLL
;
A
#
# COMPACT_ATOMS: atom_id res chain seq x y z
N MET A 1 12.34 27.59 -2.35
CA MET A 1 12.23 26.49 -1.36
C MET A 1 13.51 26.51 -0.56
N ASP A 2 13.45 26.42 0.76
CA ASP A 2 14.64 26.45 1.63
C ASP A 2 15.59 25.27 1.30
N ARG A 3 16.91 25.55 1.24
CA ARG A 3 17.98 24.56 1.01
C ARG A 3 17.89 23.42 2.03
N ASN A 4 17.64 23.76 3.29
CA ASN A 4 17.55 22.78 4.38
C ASN A 4 16.42 21.77 4.11
N ARG A 5 15.27 22.26 3.64
CA ARG A 5 14.14 21.42 3.28
C ARG A 5 14.42 20.49 2.08
N ILE A 6 15.24 20.91 1.11
CA ILE A 6 15.63 20.05 -0.01
C ILE A 6 16.58 18.97 0.47
N LYS A 7 17.57 19.35 1.30
CA LYS A 7 18.52 18.42 1.93
C LYS A 7 17.80 17.33 2.71
N GLU A 8 16.90 17.70 3.63
CA GLU A 8 16.10 16.75 4.43
C GLU A 8 15.35 15.75 3.55
N ARG A 9 14.75 16.20 2.45
CA ARG A 9 14.00 15.30 1.57
C ARG A 9 14.91 14.37 0.77
N LEU A 10 16.10 14.83 0.37
CA LEU A 10 17.11 14.00 -0.27
C LEU A 10 17.64 12.93 0.69
N GLU A 11 17.88 13.29 1.96
CA GLU A 11 18.26 12.34 3.02
C GLU A 11 17.18 11.27 3.22
N LEU A 12 15.91 11.65 3.30
CA LEU A 12 14.80 10.70 3.40
C LEU A 12 14.68 9.79 2.17
N ALA A 13 14.96 10.32 0.98
CA ALA A 13 14.93 9.56 -0.26
C ALA A 13 16.08 8.54 -0.37
N LEU A 14 17.27 8.88 0.14
CA LEU A 14 18.48 8.04 0.09
C LEU A 14 18.70 7.20 1.34
N ARG A 15 17.85 7.34 2.37
CA ARG A 15 17.95 6.52 3.59
C ARG A 15 17.99 5.04 3.22
N PRO A 16 18.93 4.25 3.77
CA PRO A 16 18.96 2.82 3.52
C PRO A 16 17.62 2.17 3.89
N ALA A 17 17.11 1.31 3.00
CA ALA A 17 15.96 0.49 3.33
C ALA A 17 16.40 -0.56 4.37
N GLU A 18 15.91 -0.43 5.61
CA GLU A 18 16.28 -1.35 6.71
C GLU A 18 15.90 -2.81 6.39
N LYS A 19 14.82 -3.01 5.60
CA LYS A 19 14.35 -4.30 5.07
C LYS A 19 13.69 -4.09 3.70
N GLN A 20 13.72 -5.13 2.88
CA GLN A 20 12.92 -5.19 1.66
C GLN A 20 11.42 -5.08 2.00
N PRO A 21 10.61 -4.40 1.17
CA PRO A 21 9.16 -4.34 1.36
C PRO A 21 8.56 -5.74 1.35
N THR A 22 7.58 -5.96 2.23
CA THR A 22 6.72 -7.14 2.16
C THR A 22 5.45 -6.81 1.38
N LEU A 23 4.83 -7.80 0.73
CA LEU A 23 3.59 -7.61 -0.03
C LEU A 23 2.54 -6.85 0.77
N GLU A 24 2.38 -7.18 2.04
CA GLU A 24 1.29 -6.63 2.79
C GLU A 24 1.55 -5.21 3.29
N GLU A 25 2.81 -4.84 3.50
CA GLU A 25 3.19 -3.44 3.71
C GLU A 25 2.82 -2.60 2.50
N VAL A 26 3.09 -3.13 1.30
CA VAL A 26 2.74 -2.48 0.03
C VAL A 26 1.23 -2.33 -0.10
N LEU A 27 0.46 -3.39 0.16
CA LEU A 27 -1.00 -3.34 0.10
C LEU A 27 -1.62 -2.43 1.16
N GLU A 28 -1.04 -2.34 2.35
CA GLU A 28 -1.47 -1.37 3.36
C GLU A 28 -1.24 0.07 2.87
N GLN A 29 -0.04 0.38 2.35
CA GLN A 29 0.24 1.72 1.81
C GLN A 29 -0.71 2.08 0.66
N VAL A 30 -0.95 1.14 -0.26
CA VAL A 30 -1.90 1.35 -1.37
C VAL A 30 -3.34 1.50 -0.88
N SER A 31 -3.81 0.68 0.05
CA SER A 31 -5.17 0.78 0.59
C SER A 31 -5.39 2.00 1.48
N ARG A 32 -4.34 2.46 2.16
CA ARG A 32 -4.43 3.58 3.09
C ARG A 32 -4.28 4.92 2.39
N HIS A 33 -3.33 5.01 1.47
CA HIS A 33 -2.87 6.27 0.88
C HIS A 33 -2.99 6.32 -0.66
N GLY A 34 -3.20 5.18 -1.32
CA GLY A 34 -3.26 5.09 -2.78
C GLY A 34 -1.91 5.16 -3.49
N VAL A 35 -0.87 5.65 -2.82
CA VAL A 35 0.47 5.93 -3.37
C VAL A 35 1.53 5.20 -2.54
N LEU A 36 2.57 4.71 -3.19
CA LEU A 36 3.77 4.20 -2.53
C LEU A 36 4.80 5.32 -2.36
N ARG A 37 5.23 5.55 -1.11
CA ARG A 37 6.23 6.56 -0.73
C ARG A 37 7.21 5.97 0.27
N GLY A 38 8.46 6.40 0.19
CA GLY A 38 9.53 5.83 1.01
C GLY A 38 10.91 6.11 0.41
N PRO A 39 11.97 5.56 1.00
CA PRO A 39 13.29 5.59 0.39
C PRO A 39 13.30 4.94 -1.00
N VAL A 40 14.22 5.37 -1.86
CA VAL A 40 14.33 4.89 -3.24
C VAL A 40 14.46 3.37 -3.31
N ASP A 41 15.28 2.79 -2.43
CA ASP A 41 15.54 1.35 -2.35
C ASP A 41 14.40 0.56 -1.70
N TRP A 42 13.32 1.23 -1.26
CA TRP A 42 12.09 0.59 -0.81
C TRP A 42 10.95 0.76 -1.82
N VAL A 43 10.80 1.96 -2.39
CA VAL A 43 9.66 2.30 -3.24
C VAL A 43 9.66 1.54 -4.56
N PHE A 44 10.81 1.40 -5.22
CA PHE A 44 10.89 0.66 -6.48
C PHE A 44 10.60 -0.84 -6.29
N PRO A 45 11.22 -1.53 -5.32
CA PRO A 45 10.82 -2.90 -4.97
C PRO A 45 9.34 -3.02 -4.57
N ALA A 46 8.80 -2.05 -3.82
CA ALA A 46 7.38 -2.05 -3.45
C ALA A 46 6.44 -1.97 -4.67
N TRP A 47 6.80 -1.16 -5.68
CA TRP A 47 6.08 -1.10 -6.94
C TRP A 47 6.14 -2.43 -7.71
N ILE A 48 7.31 -3.07 -7.77
CA ILE A 48 7.49 -4.37 -8.42
C ILE A 48 6.59 -5.43 -7.75
N ILE A 49 6.63 -5.53 -6.42
CA ILE A 49 5.79 -6.45 -5.65
C ILE A 49 4.30 -6.19 -5.90
N TYR A 50 3.89 -4.92 -5.96
CA TYR A 50 2.50 -4.57 -6.26
C TYR A 50 2.08 -5.03 -7.66
N VAL A 51 2.93 -4.81 -8.67
CA VAL A 51 2.68 -5.21 -10.06
C VAL A 51 2.55 -6.74 -10.17
N GLU A 52 3.43 -7.49 -9.52
CA GLU A 52 3.35 -8.95 -9.44
C GLU A 52 2.05 -9.41 -8.78
N TYR A 53 1.72 -8.85 -7.62
CA TYR A 53 0.48 -9.16 -6.92
C TYR A 53 -0.76 -8.87 -7.77
N ALA A 54 -0.85 -7.67 -8.36
CA ALA A 54 -2.04 -7.25 -9.09
C ALA A 54 -2.25 -8.13 -10.32
N THR A 55 -1.19 -8.42 -11.08
CA THR A 55 -1.26 -9.26 -12.28
C THR A 55 -1.61 -10.71 -11.93
N GLN A 56 -0.97 -11.28 -10.91
CA GLN A 56 -1.31 -12.62 -10.41
C GLN A 56 -2.78 -12.69 -9.99
N LYS A 57 -3.24 -11.75 -9.16
CA LYS A 57 -4.62 -11.78 -8.67
C LYS A 57 -5.64 -11.57 -9.79
N ILE A 58 -5.32 -10.74 -10.79
CA ILE A 58 -6.19 -10.57 -11.96
C ILE A 58 -6.30 -11.90 -12.71
N ALA A 59 -5.18 -12.59 -12.95
CA ALA A 59 -5.16 -13.88 -13.62
C ALA A 59 -5.91 -14.99 -12.84
N GLU A 60 -5.91 -14.93 -11.51
CA GLU A 60 -6.63 -15.87 -10.64
C GLU A 60 -8.14 -15.58 -10.59
N THR A 61 -8.55 -14.32 -10.73
CA THR A 61 -9.94 -13.88 -10.49
C THR A 61 -10.76 -13.79 -11.78
N PHE A 62 -10.17 -13.30 -12.86
CA PHE A 62 -10.86 -13.08 -14.12
C PHE A 62 -10.63 -14.26 -15.07
N GLN A 63 -11.67 -14.59 -15.85
CA GLN A 63 -11.56 -15.60 -16.90
C GLN A 63 -10.79 -15.03 -18.08
N LEU A 64 -9.58 -15.53 -18.28
CA LEU A 64 -8.66 -15.13 -19.36
C LEU A 64 -8.35 -16.35 -20.22
N THR A 65 -8.30 -16.14 -21.54
CA THR A 65 -7.73 -17.14 -22.47
C THR A 65 -6.22 -17.26 -22.27
N GLU A 66 -5.60 -18.27 -22.87
CA GLU A 66 -4.15 -18.45 -22.77
C GLU A 66 -3.38 -17.25 -23.35
N GLU A 67 -3.85 -16.71 -24.48
CA GLU A 67 -3.28 -15.51 -25.09
C GLU A 67 -3.41 -14.29 -24.18
N GLU A 68 -4.55 -14.13 -23.50
CA GLU A 68 -4.78 -13.03 -22.58
C GLU A 68 -3.94 -13.14 -21.32
N ARG A 69 -3.76 -14.35 -20.79
CA ARG A 69 -2.82 -14.62 -19.69
C ARG A 69 -1.41 -14.27 -20.09
N SER A 70 -0.98 -14.71 -21.27
CA SER A 70 0.34 -14.39 -21.83
C SER A 70 0.55 -12.87 -21.97
N GLN A 71 -0.42 -12.14 -22.51
CA GLN A 71 -0.39 -10.67 -22.59
C GLN A 71 -0.27 -10.01 -21.22
N LEU A 72 -1.02 -10.49 -20.22
CA LEU A 72 -0.96 -9.94 -18.86
C LEU A 72 0.41 -10.17 -18.20
N LEU A 73 1.03 -11.33 -18.45
CA LEU A 73 2.37 -11.66 -17.95
C LEU A 73 3.46 -10.84 -18.66
N ASP A 74 3.37 -10.65 -19.98
CA ASP A 74 4.27 -9.76 -20.72
C ASP A 74 4.17 -8.30 -20.23
N PHE A 75 2.94 -7.83 -19.98
CA PHE A 75 2.71 -6.51 -19.38
C PHE A 75 3.37 -6.40 -18.01
N ARG A 76 3.23 -7.41 -17.15
CA ARG A 76 3.88 -7.48 -15.84
C ARG A 76 5.40 -7.34 -15.98
N ASP A 77 6.00 -8.16 -16.84
CA ASP A 77 7.45 -8.26 -16.95
C ASP A 77 8.05 -7.00 -17.60
N THR A 78 7.32 -6.40 -18.55
CA THR A 78 7.64 -5.07 -19.10
C THR A 78 7.63 -4.00 -18.01
N LEU A 79 6.59 -3.94 -17.18
CA LEU A 79 6.53 -2.97 -16.08
C LEU A 79 7.67 -3.15 -15.08
N LYS A 80 7.98 -4.40 -14.71
CA LYS A 80 9.08 -4.73 -13.80
C LYS A 80 10.41 -4.23 -14.36
N ARG A 81 10.70 -4.51 -15.63
CA ARG A 81 11.92 -4.04 -16.30
C ARG A 81 12.03 -2.51 -16.26
N LEU A 82 10.96 -1.80 -16.64
CA LEU A 82 10.94 -0.33 -16.60
C LEU A 82 11.14 0.23 -15.19
N LEU A 83 10.62 -0.44 -14.16
CA LEU A 83 10.83 -0.04 -12.76
C LEU A 83 12.28 -0.25 -12.33
N LEU A 84 12.92 -1.35 -12.73
CA LEU A 84 14.34 -1.62 -12.44
C LEU A 84 15.27 -0.59 -13.11
N GLU A 85 15.05 -0.30 -14.39
CA GLU A 85 15.81 0.71 -15.13
C GLU A 85 15.67 2.11 -14.50
N ALA A 86 14.42 2.49 -14.16
CA ALA A 86 14.15 3.76 -13.51
C ALA A 86 14.72 3.83 -12.09
N TRP A 87 14.83 2.71 -11.38
CA TRP A 87 15.42 2.65 -10.04
C TRP A 87 16.89 3.03 -10.08
N ILE A 88 17.67 2.41 -10.96
CA ILE A 88 19.11 2.69 -11.15
C ILE A 88 19.30 4.18 -11.44
N GLN A 89 18.61 4.69 -12.46
CA GLN A 89 18.72 6.09 -12.86
C GLN A 89 18.28 7.06 -11.76
N THR A 90 17.25 6.71 -10.97
CA THR A 90 16.80 7.55 -9.85
C THR A 90 17.86 7.62 -8.76
N LYS A 91 18.46 6.49 -8.40
CA LYS A 91 19.45 6.40 -7.33
C LYS A 91 20.70 7.21 -7.67
N GLU A 92 21.19 7.10 -8.90
CA GLU A 92 22.30 7.90 -9.41
C GLU A 92 21.99 9.40 -9.29
N LYS A 93 20.85 9.84 -9.85
CA LYS A 93 20.47 11.26 -9.83
C LYS A 93 20.29 11.81 -8.41
N LEU A 94 19.65 11.07 -7.53
CA LEU A 94 19.47 11.47 -6.13
C LEU A 94 20.82 11.62 -5.42
N THR A 95 21.73 10.67 -5.61
CA THR A 95 23.06 10.67 -5.00
C THR A 95 23.87 11.87 -5.45
N THR A 96 23.90 12.14 -6.75
CA THR A 96 24.56 13.32 -7.31
C THR A 96 23.99 14.62 -6.75
N LEU A 97 22.65 14.76 -6.72
CA LEU A 97 22.00 15.97 -6.21
C LEU A 97 22.24 16.15 -4.71
N TYR A 98 22.22 15.06 -3.93
CA TYR A 98 22.52 15.09 -2.50
C TYR A 98 23.96 15.55 -2.24
N LYS A 99 24.93 14.97 -2.93
CA LYS A 99 26.34 15.36 -2.84
C LYS A 99 26.51 16.86 -3.13
N ALA A 100 25.94 17.34 -4.24
CA ALA A 100 26.01 18.75 -4.61
C ALA A 100 25.39 19.68 -3.56
N VAL A 101 24.27 19.28 -2.94
CA VAL A 101 23.60 20.07 -1.89
C VAL A 101 24.39 20.09 -0.58
N VAL A 102 24.99 18.97 -0.18
CA VAL A 102 25.81 18.85 1.03
C VAL A 102 27.10 19.65 0.89
N GLU A 103 27.80 19.50 -0.22
CA GLU A 103 29.08 20.18 -0.50
C GLU A 103 28.89 21.65 -0.87
N GLY A 104 27.66 22.08 -1.18
CA GLY A 104 27.39 23.46 -1.58
C GLY A 104 27.82 23.80 -3.01
N THR A 105 28.10 22.79 -3.83
CA THR A 105 28.53 22.93 -5.24
C THR A 105 27.37 23.02 -6.23
N TYR A 106 26.13 22.96 -5.74
CA TYR A 106 24.93 23.09 -6.56
C TYR A 106 24.70 24.52 -7.06
N ARG A 107 24.02 24.64 -8.19
CA ARG A 107 23.63 25.93 -8.78
C ARG A 107 22.13 26.04 -8.89
N LEU A 108 21.57 27.19 -8.55
CA LEU A 108 20.16 27.50 -8.73
C LEU A 108 20.00 28.40 -9.95
N GLU A 109 19.23 27.94 -10.95
CA GLU A 109 18.78 28.80 -12.04
C GLU A 109 17.26 28.77 -12.11
N GLY A 110 16.65 29.93 -11.92
CA GLY A 110 15.20 30.07 -11.91
C GLY A 110 14.54 29.08 -10.94
N LYS A 111 13.89 28.06 -11.48
CA LYS A 111 13.12 27.05 -10.72
C LYS A 111 13.74 25.66 -10.81
N ARG A 112 15.06 25.57 -10.98
CA ARG A 112 15.81 24.33 -11.08
C ARG A 112 17.04 24.38 -10.19
N LEU A 113 17.37 23.24 -9.61
CA LEU A 113 18.63 23.01 -8.90
C LEU A 113 19.46 22.05 -9.73
N TYR A 114 20.69 22.45 -10.02
CA TYR A 114 21.66 21.69 -10.82
C TYR A 114 22.83 21.24 -9.95
N ALA A 115 23.27 20.01 -10.18
CA ALA A 115 24.57 19.51 -9.77
C ALA A 115 25.63 19.83 -10.85
N PRO A 116 26.93 19.74 -10.51
CA PRO A 116 28.03 20.06 -11.44
C PRO A 116 28.04 19.23 -12.74
N ASP A 117 27.54 17.99 -12.70
CA ASP A 117 27.43 17.08 -13.86
C ASP A 117 26.25 17.41 -14.80
N GLY A 118 25.49 18.48 -14.49
CA GLY A 118 24.29 18.85 -15.22
C GLY A 118 23.02 18.09 -14.80
N THR A 119 23.10 17.13 -13.88
CA THR A 119 21.92 16.52 -13.26
C THR A 119 21.12 17.60 -12.54
N TRP A 120 19.81 17.60 -12.70
CA TRP A 120 18.97 18.64 -12.12
C TRP A 120 17.63 18.13 -11.62
N MET A 121 17.06 18.89 -10.68
CA MET A 121 15.69 18.70 -10.22
C MET A 121 14.87 19.99 -10.43
N ASP A 122 13.59 19.81 -10.77
CA ASP A 122 12.62 20.89 -10.83
C ASP A 122 12.18 21.24 -9.41
N THR A 123 12.28 22.52 -9.04
CA THR A 123 11.86 23.05 -7.73
C THR A 123 10.67 24.01 -7.84
N LYS A 124 10.06 24.15 -9.04
CA LYS A 124 8.91 25.03 -9.30
C LYS A 124 7.70 24.67 -8.45
N ASN A 125 7.46 23.38 -8.25
CA ASN A 125 6.28 22.87 -7.57
C ASN A 125 6.56 22.70 -6.06
N LEU A 126 5.49 22.63 -5.25
CA LEU A 126 5.57 22.33 -3.81
C LEU A 126 6.33 21.02 -3.50
N ILE A 127 6.37 20.11 -4.48
CA ILE A 127 7.07 18.85 -4.44
C ILE A 127 8.11 18.88 -5.57
N PRO A 128 9.42 18.95 -5.26
CA PRO A 128 10.46 18.86 -6.27
C PRO A 128 10.37 17.54 -7.03
N ARG A 129 10.82 17.53 -8.28
CA ARG A 129 10.79 16.32 -9.12
C ARG A 129 12.08 16.15 -9.89
N ILE A 130 12.44 14.89 -10.11
CA ILE A 130 13.57 14.47 -10.93
C ILE A 130 13.00 13.75 -12.15
N LEU A 131 13.43 14.14 -13.34
CA LEU A 131 12.99 13.50 -14.57
C LEU A 131 13.77 12.21 -14.82
N ILE A 132 13.04 11.18 -15.23
CA ILE A 132 13.59 9.91 -15.69
C ILE A 132 13.50 9.92 -17.23
N ARG A 133 14.60 9.60 -17.90
CA ARG A 133 14.76 9.71 -19.36
C ARG A 133 15.07 8.35 -19.95
N GLY A 134 14.45 8.05 -21.09
CA GLY A 134 14.73 6.85 -21.89
C GLY A 134 14.07 5.57 -21.36
N VAL A 135 13.37 5.61 -20.21
CA VAL A 135 12.74 4.44 -19.61
C VAL A 135 11.29 4.33 -20.10
N SER A 136 11.11 3.66 -21.23
CA SER A 136 9.79 3.42 -21.83
C SER A 136 9.72 2.14 -22.65
N ALA A 137 8.55 1.52 -22.73
CA ALA A 137 8.30 0.36 -23.57
C ALA A 137 6.84 0.26 -24.02
N SER A 138 6.58 -0.54 -25.04
CA SER A 138 5.24 -0.95 -25.43
C SER A 138 4.89 -2.29 -24.78
N ALA A 139 3.64 -2.47 -24.39
CA ALA A 139 3.08 -3.73 -23.90
C ALA A 139 1.58 -3.79 -24.20
N ARG A 140 0.99 -4.99 -24.17
CA ARG A 140 -0.46 -5.18 -24.37
C ARG A 140 -1.13 -5.60 -23.06
N PHE A 141 -2.24 -4.95 -22.71
CA PHE A 141 -3.08 -5.36 -21.58
C PHE A 141 -4.36 -6.04 -22.11
N PRO A 142 -4.75 -7.23 -21.66
CA PRO A 142 -5.94 -7.91 -22.17
C PRO A 142 -7.24 -7.25 -21.72
N ASP A 143 -8.36 -7.54 -22.41
CA ASP A 143 -9.68 -7.16 -21.92
C ASP A 143 -10.10 -8.08 -20.76
N VAL A 144 -9.72 -7.69 -19.55
CA VAL A 144 -9.98 -8.47 -18.34
C VAL A 144 -11.42 -8.35 -17.84
N LEU A 145 -12.12 -7.26 -18.18
CA LEU A 145 -13.43 -6.97 -17.59
C LEU A 145 -14.59 -7.55 -18.42
N LYS A 146 -14.37 -7.83 -19.72
CA LYS A 146 -15.38 -8.39 -20.63
C LYS A 146 -16.71 -7.63 -20.61
N LEU A 147 -16.64 -6.30 -20.47
CA LEU A 147 -17.83 -5.47 -20.33
C LEU A 147 -18.50 -5.23 -21.68
N PRO A 148 -19.84 -5.12 -21.72
CA PRO A 148 -20.53 -4.60 -22.90
C PRO A 148 -19.98 -3.21 -23.30
N PRO A 149 -19.88 -2.90 -24.61
CA PRO A 149 -19.32 -1.63 -25.09
C PRO A 149 -19.94 -0.38 -24.46
N GLU A 150 -21.25 -0.39 -24.22
CA GLU A 150 -22.00 0.73 -23.64
C GLU A 150 -21.54 0.99 -22.20
N ARG A 151 -21.37 -0.08 -21.42
CA ARG A 151 -20.91 0.00 -20.04
C ARG A 151 -19.45 0.44 -19.95
N LEU A 152 -18.62 -0.07 -20.85
CA LEU A 152 -17.23 0.35 -20.97
C LEU A 152 -17.13 1.84 -21.31
N GLU A 153 -17.94 2.34 -22.25
CA GLU A 153 -17.94 3.77 -22.62
C GLU A 153 -18.29 4.68 -21.44
N LEU A 154 -19.22 4.27 -20.57
CA LEU A 154 -19.56 5.03 -19.36
C LEU A 154 -18.39 5.12 -18.37
N LEU A 155 -17.68 4.01 -18.10
CA LEU A 155 -16.48 4.03 -17.25
C LEU A 155 -15.39 4.92 -17.85
N GLN A 156 -15.16 4.77 -19.15
CA GLN A 156 -14.21 5.57 -19.92
C GLN A 156 -14.53 7.07 -19.93
N LEU A 157 -15.82 7.42 -19.94
CA LEU A 157 -16.30 8.80 -19.90
C LEU A 157 -15.93 9.48 -18.57
N GLY A 158 -16.11 8.79 -17.44
CA GLY A 158 -15.76 9.35 -16.14
C GLY A 158 -14.24 9.48 -15.92
N TRP A 159 -13.44 8.54 -16.43
CA TRP A 159 -11.98 8.70 -16.47
C TRP A 159 -11.58 9.94 -17.26
N ARG A 160 -12.14 10.12 -18.47
CA ARG A 160 -11.93 11.31 -19.32
C ARG A 160 -12.33 12.63 -18.66
N ALA A 161 -13.40 12.60 -17.86
CA ALA A 161 -13.84 13.77 -17.10
C ALA A 161 -12.94 14.08 -15.89
N SER A 162 -12.06 13.17 -15.50
CA SER A 162 -11.16 13.26 -14.35
C SER A 162 -9.69 13.19 -14.74
N ASP A 163 -8.87 12.33 -14.14
CA ASP A 163 -7.40 12.31 -14.28
C ASP A 163 -6.90 11.96 -15.69
N GLU A 164 -7.72 11.36 -16.55
CA GLU A 164 -7.30 11.05 -17.92
C GLU A 164 -7.07 12.34 -18.71
N GLY A 165 -5.90 12.41 -19.34
CA GLY A 165 -5.52 13.43 -20.30
C GLY A 165 -5.55 12.91 -21.73
N GLU A 166 -5.07 13.77 -22.64
CA GLU A 166 -4.92 13.45 -24.06
C GLU A 166 -3.47 13.68 -24.48
N LYS A 167 -2.92 12.78 -25.28
CA LYS A 167 -1.64 12.96 -25.98
C LYS A 167 -1.71 12.36 -27.37
N ASP A 168 -1.45 13.17 -28.39
CA ASP A 168 -1.50 12.76 -29.80
C ASP A 168 -2.83 12.04 -30.16
N SER A 169 -3.94 12.61 -29.68
CA SER A 169 -5.30 12.06 -29.80
C SER A 169 -5.55 10.70 -29.12
N HIS A 170 -4.60 10.23 -28.30
CA HIS A 170 -4.75 9.03 -27.48
C HIS A 170 -5.03 9.38 -26.01
N PRO A 171 -5.86 8.61 -25.31
CA PRO A 171 -6.01 8.71 -23.87
C PRO A 171 -4.67 8.47 -23.16
N VAL A 172 -4.36 9.30 -22.16
CA VAL A 172 -3.16 9.16 -21.33
C VAL A 172 -3.49 9.26 -19.84
N MET A 173 -2.93 8.35 -19.05
CA MET A 173 -2.92 8.43 -17.59
C MET A 173 -1.52 8.80 -17.12
N VAL A 174 -1.43 9.79 -16.23
CA VAL A 174 -0.20 10.12 -15.50
C VAL A 174 -0.50 10.03 -14.01
N THR A 175 0.07 9.06 -13.33
CA THR A 175 -0.27 8.80 -11.93
C THR A 175 0.94 8.35 -11.11
N THR A 176 0.83 8.55 -9.80
CA THR A 176 1.74 7.98 -8.78
C THR A 176 1.11 6.81 -8.03
N GLN A 177 -0.09 6.41 -8.42
CA GLN A 177 -0.90 5.41 -7.74
C GLN A 177 -0.86 4.07 -8.48
N PRO A 178 -0.30 3.00 -7.89
CA PRO A 178 -0.23 1.70 -8.54
C PRO A 178 -1.59 1.13 -8.92
N TRP A 179 -2.58 1.23 -8.02
CA TRP A 179 -3.93 0.73 -8.30
C TRP A 179 -4.61 1.46 -9.47
N GLN A 180 -4.31 2.76 -9.66
CA GLN A 180 -4.91 3.57 -10.72
C GLN A 180 -4.36 3.18 -12.10
N VAL A 181 -3.11 2.71 -12.18
CA VAL A 181 -2.55 2.13 -13.40
C VAL A 181 -3.44 0.99 -13.88
N PHE A 182 -3.66 -0.02 -13.04
CA PHE A 182 -4.45 -1.20 -13.38
C PHE A 182 -5.93 -0.87 -13.61
N ALA A 183 -6.53 -0.06 -12.73
CA ALA A 183 -7.93 0.32 -12.84
C ALA A 183 -8.22 1.10 -14.13
N TRP A 184 -7.28 1.92 -14.61
CA TRP A 184 -7.44 2.68 -15.84
C TRP A 184 -7.18 1.82 -17.09
N VAL A 185 -6.08 1.04 -17.13
CA VAL A 185 -5.78 0.18 -18.29
C VAL A 185 -6.82 -0.91 -18.51
N ALA A 186 -7.51 -1.37 -17.46
CA ALA A 186 -8.65 -2.28 -17.61
C ALA A 186 -9.82 -1.66 -18.40
N THR A 187 -9.96 -0.33 -18.38
CA THR A 187 -10.95 0.41 -19.21
C THR A 187 -10.36 0.90 -20.55
N ARG A 188 -9.06 0.73 -20.76
CA ARG A 188 -8.28 1.19 -21.90
C ARG A 188 -7.34 0.08 -22.39
N TYR A 189 -7.86 -1.15 -22.43
CA TYR A 189 -7.09 -2.35 -22.73
C TYR A 189 -6.55 -2.34 -24.17
N GLY A 190 -5.69 -3.28 -24.52
CA GLY A 190 -5.02 -3.34 -25.81
C GLY A 190 -3.59 -2.80 -25.71
N GLU A 191 -3.11 -2.20 -26.79
CA GLU A 191 -1.74 -1.72 -26.91
C GLU A 191 -1.51 -0.46 -26.09
N LEU A 192 -0.46 -0.47 -25.28
CA LEU A 192 -0.06 0.60 -24.38
C LEU A 192 1.39 1.00 -24.65
N ARG A 193 1.68 2.30 -24.58
CA ARG A 193 3.04 2.80 -24.34
C ARG A 193 3.16 3.23 -22.89
N ILE A 194 4.14 2.69 -22.19
CA ILE A 194 4.38 2.93 -20.77
C ILE A 194 5.72 3.66 -20.62
N ASP A 195 5.73 4.76 -19.88
CA ASP A 195 6.93 5.53 -19.55
C ASP A 195 7.04 5.72 -18.02
N THR A 196 8.21 5.46 -17.44
CA THR A 196 8.53 5.95 -16.08
C THR A 196 9.10 7.35 -16.22
N THR A 197 8.30 8.37 -15.92
CA THR A 197 8.60 9.75 -16.37
C THR A 197 9.38 10.60 -15.38
N SER A 198 9.15 10.37 -14.09
CA SER A 198 9.76 11.16 -13.02
C SER A 198 9.58 10.52 -11.66
N VAL A 199 10.37 10.97 -10.70
CA VAL A 199 10.13 10.73 -9.27
C VAL A 199 9.88 12.06 -8.58
N ASN A 200 8.94 12.06 -7.63
CA ASN A 200 8.63 13.22 -6.81
C ASN A 200 9.32 13.09 -5.45
N LEU A 201 9.93 14.17 -4.99
CA LEU A 201 10.66 14.26 -3.73
C LEU A 201 9.72 14.75 -2.62
N THR A 202 9.12 13.80 -1.91
CA THR A 202 8.08 14.01 -0.89
C THR A 202 8.67 14.26 0.49
N ARG A 203 7.82 14.40 1.52
CA ARG A 203 8.26 14.45 2.93
C ARG A 203 8.50 13.05 3.54
N GLU A 204 8.28 11.99 2.76
CA GLU A 204 8.39 10.59 3.20
C GLU A 204 9.41 9.82 2.34
N GLY A 205 10.24 10.53 1.56
CA GLY A 205 11.13 9.96 0.54
C GLY A 205 10.60 10.23 -0.88
N VAL A 206 10.71 9.26 -1.78
CA VAL A 206 10.27 9.39 -3.19
C VAL A 206 8.90 8.80 -3.45
N SER A 207 8.26 9.24 -4.54
CA SER A 207 7.14 8.53 -5.17
C SER A 207 7.35 8.48 -6.68
N VAL A 208 7.08 7.35 -7.32
CA VAL A 208 7.28 7.15 -8.77
C VAL A 208 6.07 7.66 -9.56
N THR A 209 6.31 8.39 -10.65
CA THR A 209 5.28 8.85 -11.58
C THR A 209 5.35 8.08 -12.89
N MET A 210 4.31 7.31 -13.15
CA MET A 210 4.13 6.56 -14.38
C MET A 210 3.24 7.33 -15.36
N ARG A 211 3.56 7.22 -16.65
CA ARG A 211 2.69 7.64 -17.75
C ARG A 211 2.34 6.42 -18.59
N ILE A 212 1.07 6.29 -18.95
CA ILE A 212 0.59 5.22 -19.82
C ILE A 212 -0.29 5.84 -20.89
N ILE A 213 -0.01 5.54 -22.15
CA ILE A 213 -0.74 6.02 -23.33
C ILE A 213 -1.44 4.81 -23.95
N ALA A 214 -2.76 4.87 -24.11
CA ALA A 214 -3.55 3.80 -24.69
C ALA A 214 -3.60 3.93 -26.22
N ARG A 215 -2.76 3.18 -26.93
CA ARG A 215 -2.58 3.27 -28.39
C ARG A 215 -3.74 2.67 -29.17
N SER A 216 -4.41 1.66 -28.62
CA SER A 216 -5.62 1.08 -29.23
C SER A 216 -6.86 1.97 -29.14
N TRP A 217 -6.81 3.08 -28.38
CA TRP A 217 -7.95 3.96 -28.18
C TRP A 217 -7.70 5.37 -28.70
N ARG A 218 -8.76 6.03 -29.16
CA ARG A 218 -8.74 7.44 -29.59
C ARG A 218 -9.67 8.26 -28.73
N GLN A 219 -9.20 9.42 -28.31
CA GLN A 219 -10.03 10.37 -27.59
C GLN A 219 -10.89 11.16 -28.59
N ARG A 220 -12.19 10.87 -28.62
CA ARG A 220 -13.14 11.48 -29.57
C ARG A 220 -13.74 12.81 -29.08
N ARG A 221 -13.55 13.17 -27.81
CA ARG A 221 -14.23 14.31 -27.17
C ARG A 221 -13.28 15.04 -26.21
N SER A 222 -13.46 16.35 -26.09
CA SER A 222 -12.71 17.16 -25.12
C SER A 222 -13.09 16.83 -23.67
N LYS A 223 -12.15 17.04 -22.74
CA LYS A 223 -12.38 16.87 -21.29
C LYS A 223 -13.57 17.69 -20.77
N VAL A 224 -13.75 18.91 -21.29
CA VAL A 224 -14.89 19.78 -20.92
C VAL A 224 -16.22 19.15 -21.33
N LYS A 225 -16.32 18.62 -22.57
CA LYS A 225 -17.52 17.91 -23.02
C LYS A 225 -17.76 16.64 -22.20
N ALA A 226 -16.70 15.92 -21.81
CA ALA A 226 -16.81 14.77 -20.93
C ALA A 226 -17.43 15.13 -19.58
N ILE A 227 -16.95 16.20 -18.92
CA ILE A 227 -17.50 16.70 -17.64
C ILE A 227 -18.99 17.03 -17.76
N SER A 228 -19.40 17.74 -18.81
CA SER A 228 -20.82 18.05 -19.04
C SER A 228 -21.66 16.78 -19.20
N LEU A 229 -21.18 15.80 -19.97
CA LEU A 229 -21.90 14.53 -20.15
C LEU A 229 -22.00 13.73 -18.85
N VAL A 230 -20.97 13.70 -18.00
CA VAL A 230 -21.06 13.07 -16.67
C VAL A 230 -22.18 13.72 -15.85
N ALA A 231 -22.30 15.05 -15.88
CA ALA A 231 -23.37 15.76 -15.20
C ALA A 231 -24.76 15.42 -15.79
N ASP A 232 -24.87 15.35 -17.12
CA ASP A 232 -26.12 14.99 -17.80
C ASP A 232 -26.57 13.56 -17.47
N TYR A 233 -25.64 12.60 -17.47
CA TYR A 233 -25.90 11.22 -17.04
C TYR A 233 -26.34 11.14 -15.58
N LEU A 234 -25.67 11.88 -14.69
CA LEU A 234 -26.05 11.95 -13.29
C LEU A 234 -27.49 12.47 -13.11
N ARG A 235 -27.90 13.52 -13.85
CA ARG A 235 -29.28 14.04 -13.82
C ARG A 235 -30.31 13.02 -14.30
N ARG A 236 -29.91 12.07 -15.13
CA ARG A 236 -30.75 10.95 -15.62
C ARG A 236 -30.68 9.71 -14.72
N GLY A 237 -29.94 9.78 -13.62
CA GLY A 237 -29.79 8.66 -12.67
C GLY A 237 -28.72 7.63 -13.07
N GLU A 238 -27.84 7.93 -14.03
CA GLU A 238 -26.73 7.06 -14.42
C GLU A 238 -25.46 7.42 -13.64
N TRP A 239 -24.97 6.48 -12.82
CA TRP A 239 -23.89 6.69 -11.84
C TRP A 239 -22.55 6.08 -12.24
N VAL A 240 -22.51 5.19 -13.24
CA VAL A 240 -21.24 4.58 -13.72
C VAL A 240 -20.18 5.62 -14.09
N PRO A 241 -20.47 6.69 -14.87
CA PRO A 241 -19.46 7.70 -15.17
C PRO A 241 -19.08 8.57 -13.96
N VAL A 242 -19.96 8.68 -12.96
CA VAL A 242 -19.67 9.39 -11.70
C VAL A 242 -18.67 8.60 -10.85
N LEU A 243 -18.78 7.27 -10.84
CA LEU A 243 -17.85 6.39 -10.14
C LEU A 243 -16.41 6.64 -10.60
N THR A 244 -16.11 6.53 -11.90
CA THR A 244 -14.73 6.71 -12.38
C THR A 244 -14.26 8.16 -12.32
N ALA A 245 -15.16 9.14 -12.52
CA ALA A 245 -14.84 10.55 -12.29
C ALA A 245 -14.40 10.82 -10.84
N TRP A 246 -15.07 10.20 -9.86
CA TRP A 246 -14.69 10.29 -8.46
C TRP A 246 -13.43 9.47 -8.12
N LEU A 247 -13.24 8.30 -8.74
CA LEU A 247 -12.01 7.53 -8.57
C LEU A 247 -10.76 8.30 -9.02
N GLY A 248 -10.85 9.12 -10.07
CA GLY A 248 -9.78 10.05 -10.46
C GLY A 248 -9.69 11.27 -9.53
N ASP A 249 -10.61 12.22 -9.72
CA ASP A 249 -10.52 13.56 -9.12
C ASP A 249 -11.33 13.72 -7.80
N GLY A 250 -11.94 12.65 -7.31
CA GLY A 250 -12.74 12.66 -6.09
C GLY A 250 -11.92 12.82 -4.80
N GLN A 251 -12.48 13.56 -3.83
CA GLN A 251 -11.88 13.71 -2.51
C GLN A 251 -12.16 12.46 -1.64
N ALA A 252 -11.09 11.76 -1.26
CA ALA A 252 -11.11 10.65 -0.32
C ALA A 252 -10.98 11.18 1.13
N ASP A 253 -12.11 11.38 1.82
CA ASP A 253 -12.14 11.80 3.23
C ASP A 253 -12.61 10.66 4.15
N ARG A 254 -11.73 9.67 4.30
CA ARG A 254 -11.95 8.52 5.19
C ARG A 254 -12.33 8.95 6.61
N GLY A 255 -11.73 10.03 7.12
CA GLY A 255 -12.01 10.54 8.46
C GLY A 255 -13.47 10.98 8.63
N ARG A 256 -14.04 11.66 7.63
CA ARG A 256 -15.47 12.04 7.62
C ARG A 256 -16.37 10.82 7.48
N ILE A 257 -16.04 9.89 6.60
CA ILE A 257 -16.79 8.63 6.41
C ILE A 257 -16.88 7.84 7.73
N LEU A 258 -15.76 7.70 8.45
CA LEU A 258 -15.73 7.01 9.75
C LEU A 258 -16.57 7.73 10.82
N ARG A 259 -16.76 9.05 10.70
CA ARG A 259 -17.64 9.86 11.57
C ARG A 259 -19.09 9.94 11.08
N GLY A 260 -19.47 9.14 10.07
CA GLY A 260 -20.82 9.15 9.50
C GLY A 260 -21.15 10.40 8.69
N LYS A 261 -20.14 11.17 8.26
CA LYS A 261 -20.31 12.36 7.42
C LYS A 261 -20.01 11.98 5.97
N TYR A 262 -21.05 11.85 5.16
CA TYR A 262 -20.97 11.36 3.79
C TYR A 262 -21.16 12.49 2.77
N SER A 263 -20.09 12.80 2.03
CA SER A 263 -20.10 13.82 0.98
C SER A 263 -19.26 13.35 -0.20
N LEU A 264 -19.88 13.26 -1.37
CA LEU A 264 -19.22 12.95 -2.63
C LEU A 264 -18.76 14.25 -3.29
N VAL A 265 -17.46 14.50 -3.26
CA VAL A 265 -16.86 15.74 -3.79
C VAL A 265 -15.87 15.39 -4.89
N ILE A 266 -15.94 16.11 -6.02
CA ILE A 266 -15.02 15.98 -7.16
C ILE A 266 -14.30 17.30 -7.38
N ALA A 267 -12.97 17.26 -7.53
CA ALA A 267 -12.20 18.41 -7.95
C ALA A 267 -12.42 18.66 -9.44
N ALA A 268 -12.76 19.90 -9.81
CA ALA A 268 -13.00 20.26 -11.21
C ALA A 268 -12.62 21.72 -11.44
N LYS A 269 -12.05 22.03 -12.61
CA LYS A 269 -11.75 23.42 -12.99
C LYS A 269 -13.03 24.26 -13.08
N GLU A 270 -14.12 23.65 -13.54
CA GLU A 270 -15.44 24.27 -13.69
C GLU A 270 -16.47 23.50 -12.84
N PRO A 271 -16.43 23.66 -11.50
CA PRO A 271 -17.21 22.83 -10.58
C PRO A 271 -18.73 23.00 -10.74
N TRP A 272 -19.18 24.17 -11.20
CA TRP A 272 -20.59 24.49 -11.46
C TRP A 272 -21.23 23.59 -12.53
N ARG A 273 -20.43 22.94 -13.39
CA ARG A 273 -20.97 21.98 -14.37
C ARG A 273 -21.45 20.68 -13.73
N LEU A 274 -20.83 20.27 -12.63
CA LEU A 274 -21.13 19.03 -11.93
C LEU A 274 -22.20 19.23 -10.85
N SER A 275 -22.17 20.35 -10.11
CA SER A 275 -23.12 20.67 -9.03
C SER A 275 -22.89 22.09 -8.47
N ASN A 276 -23.64 22.47 -7.43
CA ASN A 276 -23.37 23.69 -6.67
C ASN A 276 -21.91 23.72 -6.17
N SER A 277 -21.25 24.84 -6.43
CA SER A 277 -19.85 25.06 -6.03
C SER A 277 -19.72 24.97 -4.51
N SER A 278 -18.87 24.06 -4.02
CA SER A 278 -18.56 23.91 -2.59
C SER A 278 -17.28 24.64 -2.16
N GLY A 279 -16.72 25.44 -3.08
CA GLY A 279 -15.47 26.18 -2.95
C GLY A 279 -14.74 26.32 -4.28
N ALA A 280 -13.61 27.04 -4.30
CA ALA A 280 -12.79 27.19 -5.52
C ALA A 280 -12.35 25.80 -6.05
N ARG A 281 -12.85 25.43 -7.24
CA ARG A 281 -12.54 24.18 -7.97
C ARG A 281 -13.04 22.87 -7.33
N LYS A 282 -14.08 22.90 -6.49
CA LYS A 282 -14.69 21.69 -5.91
C LYS A 282 -16.20 21.64 -6.11
N ALA A 283 -16.69 20.54 -6.65
CA ALA A 283 -18.11 20.26 -6.86
C ALA A 283 -18.61 19.27 -5.80
N LEU A 284 -19.62 19.66 -5.02
CA LEU A 284 -20.32 18.74 -4.11
C LEU A 284 -21.40 18.00 -4.91
N VAL A 285 -21.05 16.83 -5.42
CA VAL A 285 -21.89 16.05 -6.32
C VAL A 285 -23.15 15.54 -5.62
N ALA A 286 -22.99 14.98 -4.42
CA ALA A 286 -24.11 14.50 -3.60
C ALA A 286 -23.68 14.30 -2.14
N THR A 287 -24.66 14.15 -1.23
CA THR A 287 -24.46 13.83 0.19
C THR A 287 -25.35 12.67 0.61
N GLY A 288 -25.02 12.03 1.72
CA GLY A 288 -25.76 10.87 2.23
C GLY A 288 -25.05 9.53 2.01
N LYS A 289 -25.40 8.53 2.83
CA LYS A 289 -24.81 7.18 2.78
C LYS A 289 -25.22 6.47 1.47
N GLU A 290 -26.44 6.73 1.02
CA GLU A 290 -27.12 6.17 -0.15
C GLU A 290 -26.33 6.44 -1.43
N VAL A 291 -25.62 7.57 -1.50
CA VAL A 291 -24.74 7.91 -2.62
C VAL A 291 -23.62 6.89 -2.77
N PHE A 292 -22.98 6.50 -1.66
CA PHE A 292 -21.91 5.52 -1.68
C PHE A 292 -22.45 4.11 -1.95
N VAL A 293 -23.69 3.81 -1.50
CA VAL A 293 -24.38 2.56 -1.84
C VAL A 293 -24.57 2.46 -3.35
N LYS A 294 -25.11 3.51 -3.99
CA LYS A 294 -25.26 3.57 -5.45
C LYS A 294 -23.93 3.38 -6.17
N LEU A 295 -22.87 4.06 -5.74
CA LEU A 295 -21.54 3.89 -6.33
C LEU A 295 -21.02 2.46 -6.22
N ARG A 296 -21.31 1.76 -5.12
CA ARG A 296 -20.93 0.37 -4.93
C ARG A 296 -21.72 -0.57 -5.84
N GLU A 297 -23.02 -0.35 -5.97
CA GLU A 297 -23.92 -1.16 -6.81
C GLU A 297 -23.55 -1.05 -8.30
N VAL A 298 -23.34 0.18 -8.80
CA VAL A 298 -23.01 0.38 -10.22
C VAL A 298 -21.59 -0.06 -10.59
N ALA A 299 -20.71 -0.30 -9.62
CA ALA A 299 -19.36 -0.77 -9.89
C ALA A 299 -19.34 -2.16 -10.52
N SER A 300 -20.24 -3.07 -10.11
CA SER A 300 -20.33 -4.45 -10.65
C SER A 300 -18.94 -5.11 -10.74
N THR A 301 -18.59 -5.78 -11.85
CA THR A 301 -17.29 -6.42 -12.11
C THR A 301 -16.10 -5.46 -11.96
N TYR A 302 -16.29 -4.17 -12.24
CA TYR A 302 -15.24 -3.17 -12.00
C TYR A 302 -14.96 -2.98 -10.50
N GLY A 303 -15.97 -3.13 -9.64
CA GLY A 303 -15.83 -3.13 -8.18
C GLY A 303 -15.01 -4.30 -7.66
N GLU A 304 -15.13 -5.48 -8.29
CA GLU A 304 -14.29 -6.66 -7.98
C GLU A 304 -12.82 -6.39 -8.30
N LEU A 305 -12.54 -5.80 -9.47
CA LEU A 305 -11.18 -5.37 -9.82
C LEU A 305 -10.65 -4.36 -8.79
N LEU A 306 -11.45 -3.36 -8.40
CA LEU A 306 -11.02 -2.35 -7.41
C LEU A 306 -10.76 -2.94 -6.01
N ASP A 307 -11.52 -3.96 -5.60
CA ASP A 307 -11.30 -4.66 -4.33
C ASP A 307 -9.98 -5.45 -4.33
N LEU A 308 -9.72 -6.14 -5.44
CA LEU A 308 -8.48 -6.87 -5.69
C LEU A 308 -7.28 -5.93 -5.65
N LEU A 309 -7.37 -4.79 -6.35
CA LEU A 309 -6.32 -3.78 -6.40
C LEU A 309 -6.13 -3.01 -5.08
N LYS A 310 -6.97 -3.28 -4.06
CA LYS A 310 -6.93 -2.57 -2.77
C LYS A 310 -6.96 -1.04 -2.95
N ALA A 311 -7.73 -0.57 -3.93
CA ALA A 311 -7.81 0.86 -4.24
C ALA A 311 -8.33 1.65 -3.03
N HIS A 312 -7.55 2.61 -2.51
CA HIS A 312 -7.92 3.32 -1.28
C HIS A 312 -9.30 4.00 -1.33
N LYS A 313 -9.69 4.52 -2.49
CA LYS A 313 -11.01 5.12 -2.73
C LYS A 313 -12.14 4.10 -2.73
N TRP A 314 -11.89 2.90 -3.23
CA TRP A 314 -12.84 1.80 -3.14
C TRP A 314 -13.02 1.32 -1.69
N ILE A 315 -11.93 1.25 -0.92
CA ILE A 315 -12.00 0.99 0.52
C ILE A 315 -12.87 2.03 1.23
N ASP A 316 -12.78 3.31 0.85
CA ASP A 316 -13.63 4.36 1.41
C ASP A 316 -15.12 4.14 1.07
N ILE A 317 -15.45 3.70 -0.14
CA ILE A 317 -16.82 3.29 -0.51
C ILE A 317 -17.28 2.10 0.36
N LYS A 318 -16.43 1.08 0.57
CA LYS A 318 -16.75 -0.05 1.45
C LYS A 318 -16.97 0.39 2.89
N LEU A 319 -16.11 1.27 3.43
CA LEU A 319 -16.27 1.85 4.75
C LEU A 319 -17.57 2.66 4.89
N ALA A 320 -18.04 3.28 3.82
CA ALA A 320 -19.29 4.01 3.83
C ALA A 320 -20.53 3.11 3.81
N THR A 321 -20.44 1.95 3.14
CA THR A 321 -21.60 1.11 2.78
C THR A 321 -21.74 -0.17 3.60
N ASP A 322 -20.65 -0.69 4.15
CA ASP A 322 -20.63 -1.94 4.92
C ASP A 322 -20.37 -1.64 6.40
N ASP A 323 -21.42 -1.74 7.21
CA ASP A 323 -21.35 -1.44 8.64
C ASP A 323 -20.47 -2.45 9.39
N GLY A 324 -20.44 -3.71 8.97
CA GLY A 324 -19.58 -4.75 9.53
C GLY A 324 -18.11 -4.46 9.23
N PHE A 325 -17.79 -4.18 7.97
CA PHE A 325 -16.44 -3.78 7.54
C PHE A 325 -15.98 -2.49 8.21
N ARG A 326 -16.85 -1.48 8.30
CA ARG A 326 -16.57 -0.22 9.00
C ARG A 326 -16.31 -0.46 10.49
N THR A 327 -17.11 -1.29 11.14
CA THR A 327 -16.94 -1.64 12.55
C THR A 327 -15.62 -2.37 12.75
N ALA A 328 -15.35 -3.43 11.98
CA ALA A 328 -14.09 -4.15 12.03
C ALA A 328 -12.87 -3.23 11.78
N TYR A 329 -12.99 -2.28 10.84
CA TYR A 329 -11.95 -1.29 10.57
C TYR A 329 -11.71 -0.35 11.76
N LYS A 330 -12.78 0.13 12.43
CA LYS A 330 -12.68 0.97 13.64
C LYS A 330 -12.11 0.22 14.84
N GLN A 331 -12.42 -1.07 14.95
CA GLN A 331 -11.94 -1.92 16.04
C GLN A 331 -10.44 -2.27 15.92
N LYS A 332 -9.82 -2.05 14.74
CA LYS A 332 -8.37 -2.23 14.61
C LYS A 332 -7.62 -1.32 15.58
N GLY A 333 -6.91 -1.94 16.52
CA GLY A 333 -6.14 -1.23 17.54
C GLY A 333 -6.99 -0.57 18.62
N ARG A 334 -8.15 -1.13 18.94
CA ARG A 334 -8.95 -0.76 20.10
C ARG A 334 -9.26 -1.98 20.95
N VAL A 335 -9.49 -1.75 22.23
CA VAL A 335 -9.96 -2.74 23.22
C VAL A 335 -11.03 -2.08 24.09
N THR A 336 -11.98 -2.86 24.60
CA THR A 336 -12.96 -2.36 25.57
C THR A 336 -12.57 -2.85 26.96
N VAL A 337 -12.44 -1.94 27.91
CA VAL A 337 -12.06 -2.24 29.31
C VAL A 337 -13.06 -1.57 30.23
N GLU A 338 -13.76 -2.33 31.07
CA GLU A 338 -14.79 -1.83 31.99
C GLU A 338 -15.91 -1.00 31.32
N GLY A 339 -16.22 -1.34 30.06
CA GLY A 339 -17.18 -0.62 29.23
C GLY A 339 -16.63 0.65 28.55
N PHE A 340 -15.33 0.93 28.69
CA PHE A 340 -14.66 2.05 28.03
C PHE A 340 -13.85 1.58 26.82
N GLU A 341 -14.12 2.17 25.66
CA GLU A 341 -13.30 1.95 24.47
C GLU A 341 -11.94 2.66 24.65
N MET A 342 -10.86 1.91 24.54
CA MET A 342 -9.49 2.39 24.69
C MET A 342 -8.66 2.06 23.43
N HIS A 343 -7.86 3.03 23.01
CA HIS A 343 -6.98 2.95 21.84
C HIS A 343 -5.63 2.35 22.19
N LEU A 344 -5.25 1.30 21.48
CA LEU A 344 -3.92 0.70 21.60
C LEU A 344 -2.87 1.60 20.96
N ARG A 345 -1.81 1.91 21.71
CA ARG A 345 -0.69 2.72 21.25
C ARG A 345 0.64 2.09 21.64
N LEU A 346 1.56 2.03 20.68
CA LEU A 346 2.94 1.62 20.93
C LEU A 346 3.77 2.82 21.39
N ILE A 347 4.47 2.65 22.50
CA ILE A 347 5.41 3.63 23.06
C ILE A 347 6.83 3.06 22.95
N GLY A 348 7.74 3.91 22.48
CA GLY A 348 9.14 3.55 22.32
C GLY A 348 9.93 3.69 23.62
N GLY A 349 10.75 2.69 23.91
CA GLY A 349 11.73 2.60 25.00
C GLY A 349 12.60 1.36 24.75
N ASN A 350 13.60 1.08 25.58
CA ASN A 350 14.56 -0.04 25.36
C ASN A 350 13.85 -1.38 25.04
N SER A 351 12.74 -1.66 25.72
CA SER A 351 11.93 -2.85 25.52
C SER A 351 10.63 -2.67 24.72
N GLY A 352 10.23 -1.43 24.45
CA GLY A 352 8.89 -1.13 23.95
C GLY A 352 7.78 -1.31 25.01
N SER A 353 6.66 -0.60 24.82
CA SER A 353 5.47 -0.71 25.67
C SER A 353 4.19 -0.52 24.85
N LEU A 354 3.12 -1.13 25.33
CA LEU A 354 1.76 -0.98 24.83
C LEU A 354 0.90 -0.27 25.87
N LEU A 355 0.24 0.81 25.46
CA LEU A 355 -0.76 1.51 26.26
C LEU A 355 -2.14 1.31 25.65
N ALA A 356 -3.17 1.34 26.49
CA ALA A 356 -4.55 1.53 26.07
C ALA A 356 -5.02 2.89 26.58
N GLU A 357 -5.32 3.81 25.67
CA GLU A 357 -5.61 5.22 25.95
C GLU A 357 -7.08 5.56 25.66
N HIS A 358 -7.73 6.22 26.60
CA HIS A 358 -9.05 6.82 26.43
C HIS A 358 -8.93 8.35 26.45
N TYR A 359 -9.63 9.02 25.54
CA TYR A 359 -9.56 10.47 25.36
C TYR A 359 -10.90 11.12 25.74
N THR A 360 -10.87 12.10 26.63
CA THR A 360 -12.03 12.91 27.00
C THR A 360 -11.64 14.39 27.09
N ARG A 361 -12.58 15.31 26.83
CA ARG A 361 -12.34 16.75 27.06
C ARG A 361 -12.73 17.20 28.47
N ASP A 362 -13.49 16.36 29.16
CA ASP A 362 -14.05 16.63 30.47
C ASP A 362 -13.12 16.05 31.55
N PRO A 363 -12.56 16.88 32.44
CA PRO A 363 -11.69 16.45 33.53
C PRO A 363 -12.41 15.56 34.55
N GLU A 364 -13.65 15.86 34.90
CA GLU A 364 -14.42 15.09 35.87
C GLU A 364 -14.70 13.70 35.32
N LYS A 365 -15.08 13.63 34.04
CA LYS A 365 -15.21 12.36 33.33
C LYS A 365 -13.89 11.58 33.28
N ALA A 366 -12.75 12.25 33.11
CA ALA A 366 -11.45 11.58 33.12
C ALA A 366 -11.16 10.93 34.47
N HIS A 367 -11.42 11.65 35.56
CA HIS A 367 -11.27 11.12 36.92
C HIS A 367 -12.26 10.00 37.21
N ALA A 368 -13.53 10.13 36.83
CA ALA A 368 -14.53 9.08 36.99
C ALA A 368 -14.15 7.77 36.27
N ILE A 369 -13.63 7.88 35.04
CA ILE A 369 -13.11 6.71 34.29
C ILE A 369 -11.93 6.09 35.04
N ALA A 370 -10.98 6.92 35.50
CA ALA A 370 -9.82 6.43 36.25
C ALA A 370 -10.24 5.76 37.56
N ASP A 371 -11.21 6.29 38.29
CA ASP A 371 -11.66 5.70 39.55
C ASP A 371 -12.42 4.39 39.32
N LYS A 372 -13.22 4.29 38.25
CA LYS A 372 -13.83 3.01 37.85
C LYS A 372 -12.79 1.96 37.45
N LEU A 373 -11.75 2.36 36.71
CA LEU A 373 -10.64 1.46 36.35
C LEU A 373 -9.83 1.04 37.59
N LYS A 374 -9.61 1.93 38.56
CA LYS A 374 -8.97 1.59 39.85
C LYS A 374 -9.82 0.60 40.66
N ALA A 375 -11.13 0.81 40.72
CA ALA A 375 -12.06 -0.09 41.40
C ALA A 375 -12.06 -1.50 40.79
N ALA A 376 -11.85 -1.60 39.48
CA ALA A 376 -11.65 -2.88 38.77
C ALA A 376 -10.22 -3.48 38.94
N GLY A 377 -9.35 -2.84 39.73
CA GLY A 377 -8.01 -3.33 40.06
C GLY A 377 -6.90 -2.96 39.07
N PHE A 378 -7.16 -2.02 38.15
CA PHE A 378 -6.16 -1.49 37.21
C PHE A 378 -5.41 -0.28 37.78
N ARG A 379 -4.31 0.11 37.12
CA ARG A 379 -3.49 1.27 37.49
C ARG A 379 -3.56 2.35 36.41
N PRO A 380 -4.70 3.07 36.29
CA PRO A 380 -4.86 4.10 35.30
C PRO A 380 -4.06 5.34 35.65
N ASN A 381 -3.55 6.02 34.62
CA ASN A 381 -2.93 7.33 34.72
C ASN A 381 -3.80 8.35 33.98
N VAL A 382 -3.91 9.56 34.52
CA VAL A 382 -4.62 10.67 33.86
C VAL A 382 -3.61 11.76 33.55
N ILE A 383 -3.45 12.09 32.27
CA ILE A 383 -2.57 13.17 31.83
C ILE A 383 -3.35 14.20 31.02
N ARG A 384 -2.97 15.47 31.12
CA ARG A 384 -3.50 16.53 30.26
C ARG A 384 -2.68 16.59 28.97
N ALA A 385 -3.33 16.40 27.83
CA ALA A 385 -2.73 16.46 26.50
C ALA A 385 -3.46 17.53 25.66
N GLY A 386 -2.97 18.77 25.76
CA GLY A 386 -3.61 19.91 25.10
C GLY A 386 -5.01 20.18 25.64
N SER A 387 -6.02 20.12 24.76
CA SER A 387 -7.44 20.31 25.10
C SER A 387 -8.17 19.02 25.53
N TYR A 388 -7.44 17.94 25.73
CA TYR A 388 -7.97 16.65 26.18
C TYR A 388 -7.26 16.17 27.45
N TYR A 389 -7.96 15.31 28.19
CA TYR A 389 -7.43 14.43 29.21
C TYR A 389 -7.33 13.02 28.61
N VAL A 390 -6.18 12.39 28.83
CA VAL A 390 -5.92 11.01 28.41
C VAL A 390 -5.86 10.15 29.66
N VAL A 391 -6.79 9.20 29.75
CA VAL A 391 -6.78 8.15 30.77
C VAL A 391 -6.18 6.91 30.14
N TYR A 392 -5.09 6.37 30.68
CA TYR A 392 -4.46 5.19 30.10
C TYR A 392 -4.07 4.15 31.12
N ILE A 393 -4.13 2.88 30.70
CA ILE A 393 -3.58 1.73 31.43
C ILE A 393 -2.37 1.19 30.68
N ALA A 394 -1.40 0.68 31.42
CA ALA A 394 -0.10 0.25 30.90
C ALA A 394 -0.09 -1.23 30.49
N THR A 395 1.03 -1.67 29.90
CA THR A 395 1.22 -3.03 29.39
C THR A 395 0.95 -4.10 30.44
N THR A 396 1.33 -3.86 31.69
CA THR A 396 1.11 -4.80 32.81
C THR A 396 -0.38 -5.07 33.04
N ASP A 397 -1.23 -4.05 32.98
CA ASP A 397 -2.68 -4.22 33.17
C ASP A 397 -3.31 -4.87 31.93
N LEU A 398 -2.81 -4.53 30.73
CA LEU A 398 -3.24 -5.18 29.49
C LEU A 398 -2.89 -6.67 29.42
N LEU A 399 -1.77 -7.09 30.00
CA LEU A 399 -1.40 -8.50 30.11
C LEU A 399 -2.38 -9.24 31.03
N LYS A 400 -2.66 -8.70 32.22
CA LYS A 400 -3.65 -9.27 33.15
C LYS A 400 -5.04 -9.39 32.52
N LEU A 401 -5.44 -8.39 31.74
CA LEU A 401 -6.69 -8.42 30.98
C LEU A 401 -6.68 -9.53 29.93
N ALA A 402 -5.62 -9.61 29.13
CA ALA A 402 -5.50 -10.61 28.09
C ALA A 402 -5.45 -12.06 28.61
N GLU A 403 -4.93 -12.28 29.82
CA GLU A 403 -4.96 -13.59 30.47
C GLU A 403 -6.39 -14.05 30.76
N ARG A 404 -7.26 -13.12 31.18
CA ARG A 404 -8.64 -13.39 31.61
C ARG A 404 -9.66 -13.32 30.47
N ASP A 405 -9.42 -12.47 29.48
CA ASP A 405 -10.34 -12.20 28.37
C ASP A 405 -9.70 -12.56 27.02
N GLY A 406 -10.25 -13.59 26.38
CA GLY A 406 -9.78 -14.09 25.08
C GLY A 406 -10.00 -13.12 23.92
N GLU A 407 -11.05 -12.29 23.97
CA GLU A 407 -11.34 -11.27 22.95
C GLU A 407 -10.36 -10.10 23.05
N ILE A 408 -10.07 -9.61 24.26
CA ILE A 408 -9.04 -8.58 24.48
C ILE A 408 -7.67 -9.11 24.05
N ARG A 409 -7.33 -10.35 24.42
CA ARG A 409 -6.09 -11.01 23.98
C ARG A 409 -5.97 -11.05 22.47
N ARG A 410 -7.04 -11.47 21.79
CA ARG A 410 -7.11 -11.55 20.33
C ARG A 410 -6.98 -10.17 19.69
N ALA A 411 -7.66 -9.16 20.22
CA ALA A 411 -7.58 -7.79 19.72
C ALA A 411 -6.16 -7.21 19.83
N ILE A 412 -5.49 -7.42 20.97
CA ILE A 412 -4.10 -7.01 21.17
C ILE A 412 -3.17 -7.79 20.23
N ALA A 413 -3.34 -9.11 20.12
CA ALA A 413 -2.53 -9.94 19.22
C ALA A 413 -2.68 -9.51 17.76
N LEU A 414 -3.90 -9.24 17.30
CA LEU A 414 -4.17 -8.73 15.95
C LEU A 414 -3.57 -7.34 15.73
N TYR A 415 -3.67 -6.45 16.72
CA TYR A 415 -3.04 -5.13 16.65
C TYR A 415 -1.51 -5.23 16.58
N LEU A 416 -0.87 -6.05 17.43
CA LEU A 416 0.57 -6.24 17.41
C LEU A 416 1.03 -6.90 16.10
N ALA A 417 0.30 -7.90 15.61
CA ALA A 417 0.58 -8.53 14.32
C ALA A 417 0.46 -7.52 13.16
N GLU A 418 -0.57 -6.67 13.17
CA GLU A 418 -0.72 -5.57 12.22
C GLU A 418 0.44 -4.58 12.34
N LYS A 419 0.89 -4.22 13.55
CA LYS A 419 2.01 -3.28 13.75
C LYS A 419 3.37 -3.87 13.38
N VAL A 420 3.60 -5.17 13.58
CA VAL A 420 4.79 -5.88 13.09
C VAL A 420 4.86 -5.85 11.57
N LYS A 421 3.70 -5.94 10.93
CA LYS A 421 3.55 -6.03 9.49
C LYS A 421 3.60 -4.64 8.84
N ASN A 422 2.76 -3.72 9.30
CA ASN A 422 2.43 -2.47 8.62
C ASN A 422 2.86 -1.21 9.38
N GLY A 423 3.38 -1.34 10.60
CA GLY A 423 3.80 -0.20 11.40
C GLY A 423 4.96 0.59 10.77
N THR A 424 5.24 1.78 11.30
CA THR A 424 6.53 2.45 11.04
C THR A 424 7.69 1.56 11.50
N PRO A 425 8.94 1.76 11.02
CA PRO A 425 10.09 0.95 11.44
C PRO A 425 10.16 0.78 12.97
N ARG A 426 10.00 1.89 13.70
CA ARG A 426 9.94 1.91 15.17
C ARG A 426 8.76 1.12 15.74
N GLN A 427 7.57 1.22 15.16
CA GLN A 427 6.41 0.44 15.60
C GLN A 427 6.58 -1.06 15.34
N ARG A 428 7.17 -1.45 14.20
CA ARG A 428 7.46 -2.86 13.89
C ARG A 428 8.43 -3.46 14.89
N GLU A 429 9.50 -2.73 15.20
CA GLU A 429 10.48 -3.14 16.20
C GLU A 429 9.84 -3.34 17.57
N ILE A 430 9.09 -2.34 18.06
CA ILE A 430 8.39 -2.41 19.34
C ILE A 430 7.40 -3.58 19.37
N ALA A 431 6.60 -3.75 18.33
CA ALA A 431 5.61 -4.81 18.27
C ALA A 431 6.26 -6.21 18.24
N ARG A 432 7.40 -6.38 17.54
CA ARG A 432 8.17 -7.64 17.56
C ARG A 432 8.72 -7.93 18.95
N LYS A 433 9.32 -6.94 19.61
CA LYS A 433 9.84 -7.08 20.98
C LYS A 433 8.72 -7.51 21.95
N LEU A 434 7.54 -6.91 21.84
CA LEU A 434 6.38 -7.26 22.66
C LEU A 434 5.89 -8.69 22.40
N LEU A 435 5.78 -9.11 21.12
CA LEU A 435 5.38 -10.48 20.77
C LEU A 435 6.39 -11.54 21.21
N GLN A 436 7.70 -11.24 21.12
CA GLN A 436 8.76 -12.15 21.57
C GLN A 436 8.75 -12.33 23.09
N ARG A 437 8.48 -11.26 23.83
CA ARG A 437 8.46 -11.28 25.29
C ARG A 437 7.20 -11.92 25.86
N HIS A 438 6.07 -11.75 25.18
CA HIS A 438 4.77 -12.15 25.67
C HIS A 438 4.13 -13.15 24.70
N SER A 439 4.45 -14.42 24.90
CA SER A 439 3.93 -15.55 24.10
C SER A 439 2.40 -15.62 24.09
N LEU A 440 1.74 -15.05 25.10
CA LEU A 440 0.28 -14.89 25.19
C LEU A 440 -0.34 -14.19 23.96
N PHE A 441 0.41 -13.34 23.28
CA PHE A 441 -0.06 -12.61 22.09
C PHE A 441 0.35 -13.25 20.77
N LEU A 442 1.03 -14.40 20.79
CA LEU A 442 1.30 -15.17 19.59
C LEU A 442 0.01 -15.83 19.11
N PRO A 443 -0.30 -15.81 17.80
CA PRO A 443 -1.50 -16.45 17.30
C PRO A 443 -1.43 -17.98 17.54
N LEU A 444 -2.42 -18.51 18.26
CA LEU A 444 -2.59 -19.94 18.56
C LEU A 444 -2.60 -20.85 17.29
N ASN A 445 -2.88 -20.30 16.11
CA ASN A 445 -2.89 -21.02 14.83
C ASN A 445 -1.51 -21.38 14.24
N ARG A 446 -0.44 -21.34 15.03
CA ARG A 446 0.84 -22.00 14.67
C ARG A 446 1.21 -23.20 15.56
N LEU A 447 0.47 -23.48 16.64
CA LEU A 447 0.75 -24.64 17.48
C LEU A 447 0.13 -25.95 16.97
N ALA A 448 -0.89 -25.88 16.10
CA ALA A 448 -1.46 -27.07 15.44
C ALA A 448 -0.76 -27.48 14.13
N ALA A 449 0.16 -26.64 13.60
CA ALA A 449 0.92 -26.93 12.39
C ALA A 449 2.39 -27.33 12.67
N PHE A 450 2.79 -27.41 13.94
CA PHE A 450 4.16 -27.78 14.35
C PHE A 450 4.25 -29.08 15.16
N SER A 451 3.15 -29.81 15.38
CA SER A 451 3.15 -31.09 16.10
C SER A 451 3.09 -32.35 15.21
N LYS A 452 3.17 -32.21 13.89
CA LYS A 452 3.33 -33.34 12.95
C LYS A 452 4.38 -33.07 11.86
N GLN A 453 5.53 -32.50 12.22
CA GLN A 453 6.73 -32.58 11.37
C GLN A 453 8.02 -32.21 12.12
N HIS A 454 8.27 -32.85 13.26
CA HIS A 454 9.62 -32.92 13.82
C HIS A 454 9.97 -34.37 14.15
N ARG A 455 10.32 -35.10 13.09
CA ARG A 455 11.27 -36.21 13.16
C ARG A 455 11.98 -36.41 11.81
N CYS A 456 12.46 -35.33 11.17
CA CYS A 456 13.42 -35.44 10.05
C CYS A 456 14.06 -34.11 9.59
N VAL A 457 14.42 -33.15 10.46
CA VAL A 457 15.29 -32.02 10.04
C VAL A 457 16.13 -31.50 11.23
N LEU A 458 16.76 -32.42 11.98
CA LEU A 458 17.79 -32.06 12.97
C LEU A 458 19.14 -32.73 12.68
N VAL A 459 19.33 -33.30 11.48
CA VAL A 459 20.60 -33.92 11.06
C VAL A 459 21.31 -33.12 9.94
N ASN A 460 20.70 -32.07 9.38
CA ASN A 460 21.28 -31.32 8.24
C ASN A 460 21.77 -29.90 8.56
N ILE A 461 21.93 -29.54 9.84
CA ILE A 461 22.52 -28.24 10.23
C ILE A 461 23.91 -28.41 10.89
N GLU A 462 24.33 -29.61 11.27
CA GLU A 462 25.69 -29.86 11.79
C GLU A 462 26.72 -30.30 10.74
N LEU A 463 26.33 -30.53 9.47
CA LEU A 463 27.27 -30.94 8.40
C LEU A 463 27.73 -29.81 7.46
N ASN A 464 27.21 -28.59 7.64
CA ASN A 464 27.59 -27.43 6.80
C ASN A 464 28.51 -26.42 7.50
N VAL A 465 29.06 -26.76 8.67
CA VAL A 465 30.05 -25.93 9.38
C VAL A 465 31.48 -26.47 9.22
N GLU A 466 31.67 -27.71 8.73
CA GLU A 466 33.02 -28.28 8.49
C GLU A 466 33.50 -28.29 7.02
N LEU A 467 32.67 -27.88 6.05
CA LEU A 467 33.07 -27.87 4.62
C LEU A 467 33.30 -26.46 4.03
N GLY A 468 33.33 -25.42 4.87
CA GLY A 468 33.57 -24.03 4.46
C GLY A 468 35.02 -23.53 4.59
N TYR A 469 35.94 -24.35 5.10
CA TYR A 469 37.37 -24.03 5.20
C TYR A 469 38.18 -24.91 4.26
N MET A 470 38.01 -24.74 2.96
CA MET A 470 38.97 -25.11 1.93
C MET A 470 38.43 -24.52 0.62
N TRP A 471 39.33 -24.13 -0.29
CA TRP A 471 39.10 -23.43 -1.57
C TRP A 471 39.29 -21.91 -1.56
N THR A 472 40.57 -21.53 -1.54
CA THR A 472 41.12 -20.48 -2.40
C THR A 472 42.31 -21.06 -3.19
N ALA A 473 42.43 -20.65 -4.45
CA ALA A 473 43.57 -20.76 -5.38
C ALA A 473 43.69 -22.03 -6.27
N ASP A 474 43.38 -21.80 -7.55
CA ASP A 474 44.15 -22.07 -8.78
C ASP A 474 44.66 -23.47 -9.19
N ASP A 475 44.59 -23.63 -10.52
CA ASP A 475 45.35 -24.45 -11.47
C ASP A 475 44.80 -25.79 -12.02
N ASP A 476 45.01 -25.86 -13.34
CA ASP A 476 44.65 -26.85 -14.34
C ASP A 476 45.12 -28.28 -14.03
N SER A 477 44.27 -29.29 -14.31
CA SER A 477 44.54 -30.41 -15.23
C SER A 477 43.60 -31.62 -15.03
N HIS A 478 43.26 -32.25 -16.16
CA HIS A 478 42.56 -33.53 -16.38
C HIS A 478 42.41 -34.54 -15.22
N MET A 479 41.20 -35.08 -14.99
CA MET A 479 40.92 -36.53 -15.15
C MET A 479 39.45 -36.96 -14.94
N GLN A 480 38.98 -37.73 -15.93
CA GLN A 480 37.99 -38.81 -15.99
C GLN A 480 36.95 -39.04 -14.87
N ILE A 481 35.70 -39.15 -15.35
CA ILE A 481 34.48 -39.69 -14.73
C ILE A 481 34.68 -41.15 -14.31
N ASN A 482 34.26 -41.53 -13.10
CA ASN A 482 34.01 -42.93 -12.76
C ASN A 482 32.78 -43.12 -11.85
N ALA A 483 31.77 -43.81 -12.39
CA ALA A 483 30.51 -44.13 -11.76
C ALA A 483 30.60 -45.46 -11.00
N SER A 484 30.67 -45.44 -9.65
CA SER A 484 30.66 -46.69 -8.87
C SER A 484 30.22 -46.59 -7.40
N ALA A 485 29.59 -45.51 -6.94
CA ALA A 485 29.22 -45.37 -5.51
C ALA A 485 27.71 -45.17 -5.24
N LEU A 486 26.83 -45.87 -5.95
CA LEU A 486 25.36 -45.76 -5.78
C LEU A 486 24.61 -47.09 -5.61
N LYS A 487 25.27 -48.15 -5.14
CA LYS A 487 24.60 -49.41 -4.78
C LYS A 487 25.27 -50.08 -3.58
N LYS A 488 24.77 -49.80 -2.38
CA LYS A 488 24.76 -50.72 -1.21
C LYS A 488 24.10 -50.04 -0.02
N ASN A 489 22.85 -50.41 0.26
CA ASN A 489 22.28 -50.64 1.59
C ASN A 489 20.75 -50.54 1.56
N LEU A 490 20.15 -51.42 0.75
CA LEU A 490 18.78 -51.87 0.89
C LEU A 490 18.86 -53.37 1.23
N TYR A 491 18.12 -53.74 2.28
CA TYR A 491 17.85 -55.10 2.80
C TYR A 491 18.85 -55.78 3.75
N GLY A 492 18.41 -55.88 5.01
CA GLY A 492 18.22 -57.21 5.62
C GLY A 492 18.91 -57.46 6.96
N ARG A 493 18.14 -57.38 8.06
CA ARG A 493 17.99 -58.50 9.00
C ARG A 493 16.80 -58.27 9.94
N ASN A 494 15.85 -59.18 9.79
CA ASN A 494 14.63 -59.38 10.56
C ASN A 494 14.90 -60.43 11.66
N ILE A 495 13.85 -60.80 12.43
CA ILE A 495 13.75 -61.83 13.50
C ILE A 495 13.80 -61.20 14.91
N ALA A 496 12.88 -61.41 15.86
CA ALA A 496 11.59 -62.11 16.03
C ALA A 496 11.19 -61.82 17.52
N GLU A 497 9.99 -61.93 18.10
CA GLU A 497 8.67 -62.47 17.73
C GLU A 497 7.66 -62.05 18.84
N ARG A 498 6.36 -61.83 18.47
CA ARG A 498 5.11 -62.31 19.12
C ARG A 498 4.78 -61.96 20.61
N LEU A 499 3.55 -61.66 21.06
CA LEU A 499 2.18 -62.06 20.70
C LEU A 499 1.16 -61.15 21.46
N LEU A 500 -0.07 -61.11 20.91
CA LEU A 500 -1.35 -60.50 21.35
C LEU A 500 -1.60 -59.03 21.01
#